data_AF-A0A953J7Y9-F1
#
_entry.id   AF-A0A953J7Y9-F1
#
_cell.length_a   1.000
_cell.length_b   1.000
_cell.length_c   1.000
_cell.angle_alpha   90.00
_cell.angle_beta   90.00
_cell.angle_gamma   90.00
#
_symmetry.space_group_name_H-M   'P 1'
#
loop_
_entity.id
_entity.type
_entity.pdbx_description
1 polymer ?
#
loop_
_entity_poly.entity_id
_entity_poly.type
_entity_poly.pdbx_seq_one_letter_code
_entity_poly.pdbx_strand_id
1 'polypeptide(L)'
;MFQATDFQKKVTELILDTPAPGKHCARSAIAHIERAWKIKDVDTEMAAFRAITGEEEAATAIMHSLRRREYKGAEKLKYRDHTFKTAVFPFFQAISSVFARYVDAFKPTLVIDENLKKPTLQTRINVPGPTGDILHAYPDPPLHFDVTMNGKIHDFSDELNELATVKNAKKITDYIKRQANMRNVILYASNKGIPKMEYPPIEKFIERKRDIVFGHLVVYLLIDPHKEHQLFVKQALTAFLKMLNAIPEDITFE
;
A
#
# COMPACT_ATOMS: atom_id res chain seq x y z
N MET A 1 -7.82 13.14 -18.41
CA MET A 1 -7.86 11.86 -17.67
C MET A 1 -6.42 11.52 -17.34
N PHE A 2 -6.12 10.95 -16.16
CA PHE A 2 -4.74 10.51 -15.92
C PHE A 2 -4.43 9.35 -16.89
N GLN A 3 -3.23 9.32 -17.44
CA GLN A 3 -2.85 8.26 -18.38
C GLN A 3 -2.48 7.01 -17.60
N ALA A 4 -3.42 6.06 -17.51
CA ALA A 4 -3.17 4.75 -16.90
C ALA A 4 -2.31 3.89 -17.84
N THR A 5 -1.32 3.19 -17.28
CA THR A 5 -0.58 2.16 -18.03
C THR A 5 -1.49 0.96 -18.32
N ASP A 6 -1.14 0.13 -19.29
CA ASP A 6 -1.95 -1.06 -19.61
C ASP A 6 -2.04 -2.03 -18.42
N PHE A 7 -0.96 -2.14 -17.64
CA PHE A 7 -0.98 -2.89 -16.38
C PHE A 7 -1.97 -2.31 -15.36
N GLN A 8 -2.02 -0.98 -15.21
CA GLN A 8 -2.97 -0.32 -14.30
C GLN A 8 -4.43 -0.50 -14.76
N LYS A 9 -4.68 -0.51 -16.07
CA LYS A 9 -6.02 -0.84 -16.60
C LYS A 9 -6.42 -2.26 -16.25
N LYS A 10 -5.52 -3.23 -16.43
CA LYS A 10 -5.76 -4.63 -16.05
C LYS A 10 -5.99 -4.81 -14.55
N VAL A 11 -5.23 -4.13 -13.70
CA VAL A 11 -5.48 -4.08 -12.25
C VAL A 11 -6.90 -3.57 -11.95
N THR A 12 -7.34 -2.52 -12.66
CA THR A 12 -8.68 -1.96 -12.51
C THR A 12 -9.79 -2.96 -12.90
N GLU A 13 -9.57 -3.73 -13.98
CA GLU A 13 -10.48 -4.79 -14.42
C GLU A 13 -10.60 -5.89 -13.36
N LEU A 14 -9.46 -6.40 -12.85
CA LEU A 14 -9.42 -7.46 -11.84
C LEU A 14 -10.15 -7.08 -10.53
N ILE A 15 -10.13 -5.79 -10.15
CA ILE A 15 -10.85 -5.30 -8.95
C ILE A 15 -12.36 -5.52 -9.06
N LEU A 16 -12.94 -5.55 -10.26
CA LEU A 16 -14.39 -5.68 -10.43
C LEU A 16 -14.91 -7.05 -9.96
N ASP A 17 -14.06 -8.07 -10.05
CA ASP A 17 -14.35 -9.45 -9.66
C ASP A 17 -14.12 -9.73 -8.18
N THR A 18 -13.58 -8.78 -7.42
CA THR A 18 -13.34 -8.97 -5.98
C THR A 18 -14.62 -8.71 -5.15
N PRO A 19 -14.72 -9.26 -3.93
CA PRO A 19 -15.88 -9.02 -3.08
C PRO A 19 -15.89 -7.64 -2.41
N ALA A 20 -17.09 -7.15 -2.09
CA ALA A 20 -17.31 -6.00 -1.21
C ALA A 20 -16.98 -6.35 0.26
N PRO A 21 -16.63 -5.36 1.12
CA PRO A 21 -16.50 -3.93 0.83
C PRO A 21 -15.17 -3.52 0.18
N GLY A 22 -14.14 -4.37 0.21
CA GLY A 22 -12.81 -4.08 -0.37
C GLY A 22 -12.86 -3.58 -1.81
N LYS A 23 -13.69 -4.20 -2.67
CA LYS A 23 -13.97 -3.72 -4.04
C LYS A 23 -14.40 -2.25 -4.10
N HIS A 24 -15.30 -1.82 -3.22
CA HIS A 24 -15.83 -0.47 -3.26
C HIS A 24 -14.77 0.56 -2.86
N CYS A 25 -13.97 0.27 -1.84
CA CYS A 25 -12.83 1.09 -1.46
C CYS A 25 -11.79 1.16 -2.60
N ALA A 26 -11.47 0.03 -3.22
CA ALA A 26 -10.55 -0.02 -4.36
C ALA A 26 -11.03 0.83 -5.56
N ARG A 27 -12.31 0.71 -5.91
CA ARG A 27 -12.94 1.55 -6.97
C ARG A 27 -12.97 3.02 -6.58
N SER A 28 -13.26 3.32 -5.31
CA SER A 28 -13.27 4.68 -4.78
C SER A 28 -11.87 5.31 -4.90
N ALA A 29 -10.83 4.57 -4.54
CA ALA A 29 -9.44 5.01 -4.65
C ALA A 29 -9.07 5.47 -6.06
N ILE A 30 -9.42 4.66 -7.07
CA ILE A 30 -9.18 4.99 -8.49
C ILE A 30 -9.98 6.24 -8.89
N ALA A 31 -11.27 6.29 -8.54
CA ALA A 31 -12.12 7.44 -8.86
C ALA A 31 -11.62 8.75 -8.21
N HIS A 32 -11.01 8.65 -7.03
CA HIS A 32 -10.38 9.77 -6.35
C HIS A 32 -9.18 10.32 -7.12
N ILE A 33 -8.30 9.45 -7.63
CA ILE A 33 -7.16 9.86 -8.49
C ILE A 33 -7.66 10.47 -9.82
N GLU A 34 -8.65 9.86 -10.45
CA GLU A 34 -9.24 10.41 -11.69
C GLU A 34 -9.81 11.80 -11.50
N ARG A 35 -10.55 12.00 -10.41
CA ARG A 35 -11.16 13.29 -10.07
C ARG A 35 -10.09 14.31 -9.70
N ALA A 36 -9.07 13.93 -8.95
CA ALA A 36 -7.92 14.79 -8.65
C ALA A 36 -7.31 15.34 -9.94
N TRP A 37 -7.06 14.46 -10.93
CA TRP A 37 -6.48 14.87 -12.21
C TRP A 37 -7.38 15.82 -13.02
N LYS A 38 -8.70 15.64 -12.93
CA LYS A 38 -9.69 16.48 -13.65
C LYS A 38 -9.78 17.89 -13.08
N ILE A 39 -9.59 18.05 -11.76
CA ILE A 39 -9.77 19.35 -11.09
C ILE A 39 -8.46 20.07 -10.79
N LYS A 40 -7.29 19.48 -11.09
CA LYS A 40 -5.97 20.02 -10.71
C LYS A 40 -5.71 21.46 -11.17
N ASP A 41 -6.25 21.84 -12.33
CA ASP A 41 -6.09 23.17 -12.94
C ASP A 41 -7.15 24.18 -12.45
N VAL A 42 -8.17 23.71 -11.73
CA VAL A 42 -9.31 24.52 -11.24
C VAL A 42 -9.21 24.74 -9.74
N ASP A 43 -8.91 23.68 -9.00
CA ASP A 43 -8.82 23.66 -7.54
C ASP A 43 -7.73 22.67 -7.14
N THR A 44 -6.52 23.21 -6.98
CA THR A 44 -5.30 22.44 -6.77
C THR A 44 -5.28 21.79 -5.39
N GLU A 45 -5.78 22.50 -4.37
CA GLU A 45 -5.94 22.01 -3.01
C GLU A 45 -6.92 20.83 -2.95
N MET A 46 -8.10 20.95 -3.58
CA MET A 46 -9.05 19.84 -3.65
C MET A 46 -8.53 18.69 -4.50
N ALA A 47 -7.71 18.95 -5.53
CA ALA A 47 -7.04 17.90 -6.27
C ALA A 47 -6.07 17.10 -5.37
N ALA A 48 -5.26 17.80 -4.57
CA ALA A 48 -4.35 17.18 -3.60
C ALA A 48 -5.13 16.39 -2.55
N PHE A 49 -6.22 16.94 -2.00
CA PHE A 49 -7.07 16.25 -1.02
C PHE A 49 -7.67 14.97 -1.60
N ARG A 50 -8.24 15.04 -2.82
CA ARG A 50 -8.74 13.86 -3.53
C ARG A 50 -7.68 12.79 -3.68
N ALA A 51 -6.45 13.17 -4.03
CA ALA A 51 -5.35 12.22 -4.19
C ALA A 51 -4.94 11.54 -2.85
N ILE A 52 -4.94 12.29 -1.75
CA ILE A 52 -4.72 11.75 -0.39
C ILE A 52 -5.83 10.76 -0.01
N THR A 53 -7.09 11.13 -0.23
CA THR A 53 -8.23 10.22 0.03
C THR A 53 -8.13 8.94 -0.82
N GLY A 54 -7.61 9.03 -2.04
CA GLY A 54 -7.37 7.86 -2.89
C GLY A 54 -6.45 6.84 -2.22
N GLU A 55 -5.34 7.29 -1.63
CA GLU A 55 -4.41 6.42 -0.89
C GLU A 55 -5.08 5.78 0.32
N GLU A 56 -5.86 6.56 1.09
CA GLU A 56 -6.60 6.06 2.26
C GLU A 56 -7.61 4.97 1.90
N GLU A 57 -8.36 5.15 0.81
CA GLU A 57 -9.32 4.15 0.31
C GLU A 57 -8.61 2.88 -0.18
N ALA A 58 -7.46 3.01 -0.86
CA ALA A 58 -6.68 1.86 -1.31
C ALA A 58 -6.12 1.06 -0.12
N ALA A 59 -5.60 1.74 0.91
CA ALA A 59 -5.18 1.11 2.17
C ALA A 59 -6.34 0.41 2.87
N THR A 60 -7.52 1.03 2.86
CA THR A 60 -8.76 0.46 3.42
C THR A 60 -9.17 -0.82 2.71
N ALA A 61 -9.00 -0.92 1.40
CA ALA A 61 -9.26 -2.14 0.63
C ALA A 61 -8.40 -3.33 1.09
N ILE A 62 -7.11 -3.09 1.35
CA ILE A 62 -6.18 -4.10 1.91
C ILE A 62 -6.68 -4.56 3.29
N MET A 63 -7.02 -3.62 4.19
CA MET A 63 -7.51 -3.98 5.53
C MET A 63 -8.80 -4.78 5.49
N HIS A 64 -9.72 -4.45 4.58
CA HIS A 64 -10.93 -5.25 4.36
C HIS A 64 -10.61 -6.65 3.85
N SER A 65 -9.63 -6.80 2.96
CA SER A 65 -9.18 -8.11 2.52
C SER A 65 -8.66 -8.95 3.69
N LEU A 66 -7.73 -8.39 4.47
CA LEU A 66 -7.13 -9.07 5.63
C LEU A 66 -8.20 -9.52 6.64
N ARG A 67 -9.17 -8.65 6.94
CA ARG A 67 -10.28 -8.97 7.86
C ARG A 67 -11.22 -10.02 7.29
N ARG A 68 -11.64 -9.87 6.03
CA ARG A 68 -12.54 -10.83 5.37
C ARG A 68 -11.90 -12.22 5.23
N ARG A 69 -10.60 -12.26 4.98
CA ARG A 69 -9.84 -13.50 4.93
C ARG A 69 -9.47 -14.03 6.30
N GLU A 70 -9.84 -13.35 7.39
CA GLU A 70 -9.63 -13.80 8.77
C GLU A 70 -8.16 -14.08 9.10
N TYR A 71 -7.26 -13.25 8.58
CA TYR A 71 -5.86 -13.32 9.00
C TYR A 71 -5.78 -13.04 10.51
N LYS A 72 -5.00 -13.86 11.23
CA LYS A 72 -4.80 -13.70 12.68
C LYS A 72 -4.33 -12.28 13.02
N GLY A 73 -5.06 -11.57 13.88
CA GLY A 73 -4.75 -10.20 14.28
C GLY A 73 -5.43 -9.13 13.41
N ALA A 74 -6.04 -9.49 12.28
CA ALA A 74 -6.68 -8.53 11.38
C ALA A 74 -7.88 -7.83 12.05
N GLU A 75 -8.52 -8.43 13.05
CA GLU A 75 -9.60 -7.84 13.83
C GLU A 75 -9.18 -6.53 14.53
N LYS A 76 -7.88 -6.37 14.81
CA LYS A 76 -7.29 -5.17 15.43
C LYS A 76 -7.13 -4.00 14.46
N LEU A 77 -7.28 -4.24 13.15
CA LEU A 77 -7.20 -3.18 12.15
C LEU A 77 -8.41 -2.25 12.24
N LYS A 78 -8.14 -1.00 12.62
CA LYS A 78 -9.12 0.09 12.66
C LYS A 78 -9.18 0.76 11.28
N TYR A 79 -9.88 0.14 10.33
CA TYR A 79 -10.00 0.63 8.95
C TYR A 79 -10.69 2.00 8.79
N ARG A 80 -11.28 2.56 9.85
CA ARG A 80 -11.80 3.95 9.88
C ARG A 80 -10.80 4.96 10.43
N ASP A 81 -9.72 4.50 11.04
CA ASP A 81 -8.70 5.33 11.66
C ASP A 81 -7.68 5.80 10.62
N HIS A 82 -7.52 7.13 10.50
CA HIS A 82 -6.62 7.74 9.53
C HIS A 82 -5.15 7.36 9.77
N THR A 83 -4.76 7.15 11.03
CA THR A 83 -3.41 6.70 11.40
C THR A 83 -3.11 5.35 10.78
N PHE A 84 -4.05 4.41 10.92
CA PHE A 84 -3.91 3.06 10.37
C PHE A 84 -3.77 3.11 8.85
N LYS A 85 -4.62 3.88 8.16
CA LYS A 85 -4.59 3.98 6.70
C LYS A 85 -3.29 4.62 6.20
N THR A 86 -2.87 5.71 6.83
CA THR A 86 -1.70 6.50 6.44
C THR A 86 -0.39 5.77 6.74
N ALA A 87 -0.37 4.89 7.74
CA ALA A 87 0.80 4.11 8.11
C ALA A 87 1.14 2.99 7.10
N VAL A 88 0.21 2.60 6.21
CA VAL A 88 0.42 1.49 5.25
C VAL A 88 1.57 1.77 4.30
N PHE A 89 1.62 2.96 3.69
CA PHE A 89 2.68 3.27 2.72
C PHE A 89 4.09 3.32 3.36
N PRO A 90 4.32 4.05 4.48
CA PRO A 90 5.60 3.99 5.19
C PRO A 90 6.00 2.58 5.62
N PHE A 91 5.04 1.75 6.02
CA PHE A 91 5.30 0.35 6.33
C PHE A 91 5.75 -0.43 5.09
N PHE A 92 5.12 -0.23 3.93
CA PHE A 92 5.58 -0.85 2.68
C PHE A 92 6.97 -0.38 2.27
N GLN A 93 7.30 0.90 2.47
CA GLN A 93 8.66 1.38 2.27
C GLN A 93 9.66 0.68 3.20
N ALA A 94 9.29 0.48 4.47
CA ALA A 94 10.09 -0.26 5.45
C ALA A 94 10.47 -1.65 4.96
N ILE A 95 9.47 -2.46 4.64
CA ILE A 95 9.69 -3.85 4.27
C ILE A 95 10.39 -3.96 2.91
N SER A 96 10.18 -3.00 2.01
CA SER A 96 10.80 -3.01 0.67
C SER A 96 12.33 -2.95 0.73
N SER A 97 12.91 -2.32 1.75
CA SER A 97 14.38 -2.24 1.91
C SER A 97 15.00 -3.62 2.19
N VAL A 98 14.28 -4.51 2.89
CA VAL A 98 14.71 -5.89 3.15
C VAL A 98 14.84 -6.67 1.86
N PHE A 99 13.93 -6.41 0.91
CA PHE A 99 13.91 -7.11 -0.37
C PHE A 99 14.93 -6.59 -1.38
N ALA A 100 15.56 -5.44 -1.15
CA ALA A 100 16.47 -4.81 -2.11
C ALA A 100 17.58 -5.77 -2.60
N ARG A 101 18.15 -6.58 -1.71
CA ARG A 101 19.19 -7.57 -2.05
C ARG A 101 18.68 -8.78 -2.83
N TYR A 102 17.39 -9.06 -2.77
CA TYR A 102 16.73 -10.22 -3.38
C TYR A 102 16.13 -9.89 -4.75
N VAL A 103 15.88 -8.60 -5.04
CA VAL A 103 15.34 -8.14 -6.32
C VAL A 103 16.26 -8.53 -7.47
N ASP A 104 17.58 -8.35 -7.33
CA ASP A 104 18.51 -8.69 -8.41
C ASP A 104 18.69 -10.20 -8.58
N ALA A 105 18.65 -10.94 -7.46
CA ALA A 105 18.83 -12.39 -7.46
C ALA A 105 17.64 -13.13 -8.09
N PHE A 106 16.42 -12.76 -7.71
CA PHE A 106 15.20 -13.47 -8.11
C PHE A 106 14.39 -12.75 -9.19
N LYS A 107 14.72 -11.49 -9.51
CA LYS A 107 14.03 -10.65 -10.52
C LYS A 107 12.50 -10.80 -10.45
N PRO A 108 11.88 -10.55 -9.27
CA PRO A 108 10.46 -10.74 -9.10
C PRO A 108 9.69 -9.84 -10.07
N THR A 109 8.67 -10.40 -10.71
CA THR A 109 7.79 -9.70 -11.65
C THR A 109 6.35 -9.99 -11.33
N LEU A 110 5.49 -8.99 -11.51
CA LEU A 110 4.05 -9.16 -11.43
C LEU A 110 3.53 -9.56 -12.80
N VAL A 111 2.74 -10.63 -12.85
CA VAL A 111 2.14 -11.12 -14.09
C VAL A 111 0.66 -11.39 -13.87
N ILE A 112 -0.13 -11.21 -14.93
CA ILE A 112 -1.55 -11.54 -14.92
C ILE A 112 -1.70 -12.75 -15.82
N ASP A 113 -2.16 -13.87 -15.27
CA ASP A 113 -2.41 -15.06 -16.07
C ASP A 113 -3.79 -14.96 -16.72
N GLU A 114 -3.83 -14.53 -17.97
CA GLU A 114 -5.05 -14.39 -18.76
C GLU A 114 -5.63 -15.73 -19.24
N ASN A 115 -4.88 -16.84 -19.10
CA ASN A 115 -5.33 -18.15 -19.57
C ASN A 115 -6.26 -18.85 -18.55
N LEU A 116 -6.33 -18.35 -17.32
CA LEU A 116 -7.23 -18.86 -16.31
C LEU A 116 -8.67 -18.40 -16.60
N LYS A 117 -9.64 -19.27 -16.29
CA LYS A 117 -11.08 -18.93 -16.36
C LYS A 117 -11.42 -17.64 -15.58
N LYS A 118 -10.63 -17.33 -14.56
CA LYS A 118 -10.63 -16.05 -13.85
C LYS A 118 -9.19 -15.55 -13.84
N PRO A 119 -8.86 -14.50 -14.60
CA PRO A 119 -7.52 -13.92 -14.55
C PRO A 119 -7.16 -13.52 -13.13
N THR A 120 -5.94 -13.83 -12.70
CA THR A 120 -5.44 -13.49 -11.37
C THR A 120 -4.06 -12.86 -11.47
N LEU A 121 -3.79 -11.98 -10.52
CA LEU A 121 -2.47 -11.37 -10.38
C LEU A 121 -1.55 -12.33 -9.62
N GLN A 122 -0.37 -12.60 -10.17
CA GLN A 122 0.60 -13.52 -9.62
C GLN A 122 1.98 -12.86 -9.46
N THR A 123 2.76 -13.43 -8.55
CA THR A 123 4.20 -13.13 -8.43
C THR A 123 4.96 -14.20 -9.19
N ARG A 124 5.86 -13.79 -10.08
CA ARG A 124 6.79 -14.67 -10.79
C ARG A 124 8.21 -14.34 -10.37
N ILE A 125 8.96 -15.35 -9.98
CA ILE A 125 10.39 -15.23 -9.68
C ILE A 125 11.21 -16.08 -10.65
N ASN A 126 12.44 -15.65 -10.90
CA ASN A 126 13.42 -16.38 -11.65
C ASN A 126 14.27 -17.22 -10.71
N VAL A 127 14.41 -18.51 -11.00
CA VAL A 127 15.24 -19.44 -10.23
C VAL A 127 16.18 -20.21 -11.17
N PRO A 128 17.43 -20.48 -10.77
CA PRO A 128 18.33 -21.32 -11.55
C PRO A 128 17.77 -22.75 -11.67
N GLY A 129 17.67 -23.24 -12.89
CA GLY A 129 17.32 -24.61 -13.21
C GLY A 129 18.49 -25.57 -13.02
N PRO A 130 18.22 -26.89 -12.95
CA PRO A 130 19.27 -27.91 -12.79
C PRO A 130 20.33 -27.89 -13.89
N THR A 131 20.00 -27.37 -15.07
CA THR A 131 20.88 -27.31 -16.23
C THR A 131 21.49 -25.91 -16.48
N GLY A 132 21.31 -24.98 -15.54
CA GLY A 132 21.80 -23.60 -15.64
C GLY A 132 20.89 -22.65 -16.43
N ASP A 133 19.77 -23.14 -16.92
CA ASP A 133 18.66 -22.37 -17.48
C ASP A 133 17.92 -21.57 -16.40
N ILE A 134 17.20 -20.51 -16.79
CA ILE A 134 16.35 -19.76 -15.85
C ILE A 134 14.95 -20.34 -15.92
N LEU A 135 14.48 -20.88 -14.80
CA LEU A 135 13.10 -21.32 -14.63
C LEU A 135 12.25 -20.21 -14.02
N HIS A 136 10.98 -20.18 -14.39
CA HIS A 136 9.98 -19.31 -13.77
C HIS A 136 9.23 -20.07 -12.69
N ALA A 137 9.34 -19.61 -11.45
CA ALA A 137 8.57 -20.14 -10.33
C ALA A 137 7.47 -19.14 -9.93
N TYR A 138 6.32 -19.69 -9.55
CA TYR A 138 5.13 -18.95 -9.18
C TYR A 138 4.72 -19.42 -7.79
N PRO A 139 4.99 -18.64 -6.73
CA PRO A 139 4.40 -18.92 -5.43
C PRO A 139 2.88 -18.98 -5.57
N ASP A 140 2.27 -20.04 -5.05
CA ASP A 140 0.82 -20.19 -5.03
C ASP A 140 0.36 -20.49 -3.60
N PRO A 141 -0.32 -19.55 -2.92
CA PRO A 141 -0.66 -18.19 -3.40
C PRO A 141 0.55 -17.24 -3.64
N PRO A 142 0.35 -16.08 -4.31
CA PRO A 142 1.42 -15.20 -4.82
C PRO A 142 2.42 -14.63 -3.79
N LEU A 143 2.07 -14.58 -2.52
CA LEU A 143 2.87 -14.11 -1.38
C LEU A 143 3.09 -15.23 -0.36
N HIS A 144 3.02 -16.50 -0.79
CA HIS A 144 3.18 -17.66 0.08
C HIS A 144 4.66 -18.05 0.25
N PHE A 145 5.43 -17.15 0.83
CA PHE A 145 6.84 -17.35 1.21
C PHE A 145 7.09 -16.73 2.58
N ASP A 146 8.17 -17.13 3.25
CA ASP A 146 8.61 -16.50 4.51
C ASP A 146 9.96 -15.82 4.30
N VAL A 147 10.17 -14.69 4.99
CA VAL A 147 11.50 -14.10 5.11
C VAL A 147 12.15 -14.65 6.37
N THR A 148 13.33 -15.27 6.22
CA THR A 148 14.11 -15.77 7.35
C THR A 148 15.47 -15.09 7.42
N MET A 149 15.96 -14.86 8.64
CA MET A 149 17.28 -14.32 8.92
C MET A 149 17.93 -15.19 10.00
N ASN A 150 19.13 -15.71 9.73
CA ASN A 150 19.84 -16.64 10.61
C ASN A 150 18.99 -17.86 11.03
N GLY A 151 18.21 -18.41 10.09
CA GLY A 151 17.36 -19.59 10.31
C GLY A 151 16.10 -19.36 11.15
N LYS A 152 15.77 -18.10 11.49
CA LYS A 152 14.53 -17.74 12.20
C LYS A 152 13.64 -16.87 11.32
N ILE A 153 12.32 -16.97 11.52
CA ILE A 153 11.35 -16.07 10.89
C ILE A 153 11.74 -14.64 11.29
N HIS A 154 11.99 -13.80 10.29
CA HIS A 154 12.45 -12.45 10.47
C HIS A 154 11.26 -11.54 10.80
N ASP A 155 11.17 -10.98 12.00
CA ASP A 155 9.96 -10.27 12.42
C ASP A 155 9.93 -8.78 12.04
N PHE A 156 10.89 -8.35 11.21
CA PHE A 156 11.12 -6.97 10.77
C PHE A 156 11.34 -5.98 11.90
N SER A 157 11.57 -6.43 13.15
CA SER A 157 11.69 -5.52 14.28
C SER A 157 12.88 -4.60 14.10
N ASP A 158 14.00 -5.04 13.54
CA ASP A 158 15.19 -4.20 13.37
C ASP A 158 14.98 -3.11 12.32
N GLU A 159 14.30 -3.39 11.22
CA GLU A 159 13.97 -2.41 10.17
C GLU A 159 12.88 -1.46 10.64
N LEU A 160 11.89 -1.98 11.35
CA LEU A 160 10.88 -1.17 12.02
C LEU A 160 11.51 -0.33 13.15
N ASN A 161 12.53 -0.83 13.85
CA ASN A 161 13.28 -0.12 14.89
C ASN A 161 14.23 0.89 14.28
N GLU A 162 14.91 0.60 13.17
CA GLU A 162 15.66 1.59 12.41
C GLU A 162 14.73 2.70 11.97
N LEU A 163 13.52 2.34 11.54
CA LEU A 163 12.45 3.29 11.28
C LEU A 163 11.84 3.92 12.54
N ALA A 164 12.03 3.36 13.73
CA ALA A 164 11.54 3.88 14.99
C ALA A 164 12.62 4.57 15.86
N THR A 165 13.89 4.55 15.43
CA THR A 165 14.97 5.35 16.04
C THR A 165 14.52 6.80 16.04
N VAL A 166 14.86 7.60 17.05
CA VAL A 166 14.35 8.98 17.19
C VAL A 166 14.41 9.80 15.89
N LYS A 167 15.41 9.55 15.03
CA LYS A 167 15.56 10.19 13.72
C LYS A 167 14.58 9.72 12.64
N ASN A 168 14.16 8.45 12.63
CA ASN A 168 13.22 7.89 11.66
C ASN A 168 11.81 7.64 12.23
N ALA A 169 11.62 7.41 13.54
CA ALA A 169 10.30 7.43 14.18
C ALA A 169 9.71 8.80 13.96
N LYS A 170 10.53 9.83 14.14
CA LYS A 170 10.23 11.19 13.70
C LYS A 170 9.85 11.21 12.22
N LYS A 171 10.47 10.47 11.30
CA LYS A 171 10.03 10.42 9.89
C LYS A 171 8.70 9.71 9.62
N ILE A 172 8.39 8.58 10.27
CA ILE A 172 7.06 7.93 10.13
C ILE A 172 6.00 8.82 10.76
N THR A 173 6.22 9.22 12.02
CA THR A 173 5.30 10.13 12.72
C THR A 173 5.20 11.47 12.00
N ASP A 174 6.28 12.02 11.42
CA ASP A 174 6.26 13.21 10.56
C ASP A 174 5.56 12.91 9.23
N TYR A 175 5.66 11.70 8.66
CA TYR A 175 4.88 11.35 7.47
C TYR A 175 3.40 11.36 7.80
N ILE A 176 2.98 10.65 8.85
CA ILE A 176 1.59 10.58 9.29
C ILE A 176 1.10 11.98 9.70
N LYS A 177 1.87 12.73 10.51
CA LYS A 177 1.60 14.13 10.87
C LYS A 177 1.55 15.03 9.66
N ARG A 178 2.45 14.89 8.68
CA ARG A 178 2.38 15.67 7.43
C ARG A 178 1.13 15.34 6.64
N GLN A 179 0.76 14.08 6.49
CA GLN A 179 -0.47 13.71 5.75
C GLN A 179 -1.72 14.23 6.46
N ALA A 180 -1.79 14.10 7.79
CA ALA A 180 -2.91 14.64 8.56
C ALA A 180 -2.95 16.17 8.57
N ASN A 181 -1.79 16.83 8.76
CA ASN A 181 -1.68 18.28 8.62
C ASN A 181 -2.04 18.72 7.22
N MET A 182 -1.64 18.01 6.16
CA MET A 182 -2.02 18.35 4.79
C MET A 182 -3.53 18.31 4.61
N ARG A 183 -4.22 17.31 5.18
CA ARG A 183 -5.68 17.27 5.18
C ARG A 183 -6.29 18.46 5.93
N ASN A 184 -5.83 18.73 7.15
CA ASN A 184 -6.37 19.82 7.97
C ASN A 184 -6.09 21.19 7.33
N VAL A 185 -4.90 21.39 6.77
CA VAL A 185 -4.50 22.60 6.06
C VAL A 185 -5.35 22.80 4.81
N ILE A 186 -5.65 21.75 4.04
CA ILE A 186 -6.50 21.90 2.84
C ILE A 186 -7.95 22.27 3.21
N LEU A 187 -8.48 21.70 4.29
CA LEU A 187 -9.91 21.84 4.61
C LEU A 187 -10.23 23.03 5.52
N TYR A 188 -9.30 23.45 6.36
CA TYR A 188 -9.57 24.41 7.43
C TYR A 188 -8.69 25.66 7.31
N ALA A 189 -9.32 26.82 7.46
CA ALA A 189 -8.62 28.07 7.63
C ALA A 189 -7.84 28.04 8.97
N SER A 190 -6.63 28.59 8.96
CA SER A 190 -5.85 28.78 10.18
C SER A 190 -6.05 30.21 10.70
N ASN A 191 -5.62 30.46 11.94
CA ASN A 191 -5.55 31.83 12.50
C ASN A 191 -4.62 32.76 11.69
N LYS A 192 -3.84 32.22 10.74
CA LYS A 192 -2.97 32.97 9.82
C LYS A 192 -3.62 33.19 8.44
N GLY A 193 -4.90 32.86 8.27
CA GLY A 193 -5.65 33.00 7.01
C GLY A 193 -5.83 31.66 6.26
N ILE A 194 -6.27 31.76 5.00
CA ILE A 194 -6.42 30.62 4.08
C ILE A 194 -5.00 30.11 3.76
N PRO A 195 -4.65 28.89 4.18
CA PRO A 195 -3.31 28.37 3.96
C PRO A 195 -3.08 28.08 2.47
N LYS A 196 -1.88 28.42 1.99
CA LYS A 196 -1.37 27.98 0.69
C LYS A 196 -0.46 26.79 0.92
N MET A 197 -0.72 25.70 0.22
CA MET A 197 0.06 24.48 0.36
C MET A 197 1.32 24.53 -0.48
N GLU A 198 2.45 24.14 0.10
CA GLU A 198 3.69 23.90 -0.61
C GLU A 198 3.81 22.40 -0.94
N TYR A 199 3.38 22.02 -2.14
CA TYR A 199 3.67 20.71 -2.72
C TYR A 199 4.47 20.88 -4.02
N PRO A 200 5.19 19.83 -4.48
CA PRO A 200 5.68 19.78 -5.85
C PRO A 200 4.55 20.08 -6.84
N PRO A 201 4.83 20.44 -8.10
CA PRO A 201 3.79 20.64 -9.13
C PRO A 201 2.69 19.59 -9.01
N ILE A 202 1.44 20.03 -8.96
CA ILE A 202 0.29 19.20 -8.55
C ILE A 202 0.19 17.91 -9.37
N GLU A 203 0.59 17.94 -10.64
CA GLU A 203 0.69 16.78 -11.53
C GLU A 203 1.61 15.72 -10.92
N LYS A 204 2.83 16.10 -10.51
CA LYS A 204 3.80 15.19 -9.91
C LYS A 204 3.31 14.65 -8.57
N PHE A 205 2.58 15.47 -7.81
CA PHE A 205 1.96 15.02 -6.56
C PHE A 205 0.89 13.96 -6.81
N ILE A 206 -0.02 14.20 -7.77
CA ILE A 206 -1.08 13.24 -8.14
C ILE A 206 -0.49 11.98 -8.76
N GLU A 207 0.53 12.08 -9.61
CA GLU A 207 1.25 10.94 -10.20
C GLU A 207 1.87 10.06 -9.11
N ARG A 208 2.55 10.66 -8.14
CA ARG A 208 3.10 9.93 -7.01
C ARG A 208 2.01 9.23 -6.20
N LYS A 209 0.90 9.91 -5.92
CA LYS A 209 -0.24 9.32 -5.19
C LYS A 209 -0.91 8.20 -5.99
N ARG A 210 -1.04 8.35 -7.31
CA ARG A 210 -1.50 7.30 -8.22
C ARG A 210 -0.63 6.05 -8.08
N ASP A 211 0.69 6.21 -8.11
CA ASP A 211 1.60 5.06 -8.05
C ASP A 211 1.51 4.32 -6.71
N ILE A 212 1.35 5.07 -5.61
CA ILE A 212 1.09 4.50 -4.28
C ILE A 212 -0.25 3.76 -4.26
N VAL A 213 -1.32 4.39 -4.77
CA VAL A 213 -2.66 3.77 -4.87
C VAL A 213 -2.59 2.47 -5.64
N PHE A 214 -1.98 2.45 -6.83
CA PHE A 214 -1.87 1.22 -7.62
C PHE A 214 -0.97 0.18 -6.98
N GLY A 215 0.09 0.56 -6.26
CA GLY A 215 0.87 -0.36 -5.44
C GLY A 215 0.02 -1.02 -4.35
N HIS A 216 -0.82 -0.26 -3.65
CA HIS A 216 -1.76 -0.80 -2.67
C HIS A 216 -2.81 -1.72 -3.31
N LEU A 217 -3.34 -1.35 -4.49
CA LEU A 217 -4.32 -2.15 -5.21
C LEU A 217 -3.74 -3.47 -5.73
N VAL A 218 -2.47 -3.47 -6.15
CA VAL A 218 -1.71 -4.68 -6.46
C VAL A 218 -1.62 -5.59 -5.24
N VAL A 219 -1.22 -5.06 -4.08
CA VAL A 219 -1.17 -5.85 -2.83
C VAL A 219 -2.55 -6.39 -2.47
N TYR A 220 -3.59 -5.58 -2.60
CA TYR A 220 -4.98 -6.01 -2.43
C TYR A 220 -5.31 -7.20 -3.34
N LEU A 221 -4.98 -7.15 -4.62
CA LEU A 221 -5.22 -8.24 -5.59
C LEU A 221 -4.33 -9.47 -5.39
N LEU A 222 -3.15 -9.35 -4.79
CA LEU A 222 -2.31 -10.49 -4.43
C LEU A 222 -2.82 -11.22 -3.19
N ILE A 223 -3.59 -10.53 -2.34
CA ILE A 223 -4.14 -11.10 -1.09
C ILE A 223 -5.55 -11.63 -1.33
N ASP A 224 -6.39 -10.78 -1.89
CA ASP A 224 -7.82 -10.89 -1.75
C ASP A 224 -8.47 -12.03 -2.51
N PRO A 225 -8.04 -12.41 -3.72
CA PRO A 225 -8.61 -13.56 -4.44
C PRO A 225 -8.34 -14.91 -3.77
N HIS A 226 -7.29 -15.00 -2.94
CA HIS A 226 -6.77 -16.26 -2.38
C HIS A 226 -7.41 -16.57 -1.01
N LYS A 227 -7.83 -17.82 -0.78
CA LYS A 227 -8.49 -18.22 0.47
C LYS A 227 -7.48 -18.54 1.56
N GLU A 228 -6.34 -19.08 1.15
CA GLU A 228 -5.26 -19.53 1.99
C GLU A 228 -4.56 -18.32 2.63
N HIS A 229 -4.20 -18.46 3.91
CA HIS A 229 -3.42 -17.42 4.57
C HIS A 229 -1.96 -17.51 4.16
N GLN A 230 -1.53 -16.52 3.41
CA GLN A 230 -0.18 -16.39 2.86
C GLN A 230 0.82 -16.09 3.97
N LEU A 231 1.96 -16.80 3.95
CA LEU A 231 2.96 -16.77 5.01
C LEU A 231 3.53 -15.36 5.21
N PHE A 232 4.00 -14.73 4.13
CA PHE A 232 4.51 -13.36 4.16
C PHE A 232 3.46 -12.37 4.65
N VAL A 233 2.19 -12.55 4.27
CA VAL A 233 1.10 -11.65 4.67
C VAL A 233 0.83 -11.76 6.18
N LYS A 234 0.89 -12.97 6.76
CA LYS A 234 0.82 -13.17 8.22
C LYS A 234 1.99 -12.48 8.93
N GLN A 235 3.20 -12.64 8.40
CA GLN A 235 4.43 -12.05 8.92
C GLN A 235 4.34 -10.52 8.89
N ALA A 236 3.97 -9.94 7.75
CA ALA A 236 3.82 -8.51 7.55
C ALA A 236 2.71 -7.90 8.41
N LEU A 237 1.54 -8.55 8.53
CA LEU A 237 0.45 -8.06 9.39
C LEU A 237 0.88 -8.02 10.86
N THR A 238 1.60 -9.03 11.33
CA THR A 238 2.10 -9.07 12.70
C THR A 238 3.07 -7.91 12.95
N ALA A 239 4.00 -7.67 12.03
CA ALA A 239 4.95 -6.57 12.10
C ALA A 239 4.27 -5.19 12.02
N PHE A 240 3.28 -5.03 11.14
CA PHE A 240 2.51 -3.80 11.01
C PHE A 240 1.76 -3.44 12.29
N LEU A 241 1.12 -4.42 12.93
CA LEU A 241 0.42 -4.21 14.21
C LEU A 241 1.39 -3.84 15.34
N LYS A 242 2.58 -4.44 15.39
CA LYS A 242 3.64 -4.04 16.33
C LYS A 242 4.06 -2.58 16.10
N MET A 243 4.29 -2.21 14.84
CA MET A 243 4.65 -0.84 14.46
C MET A 243 3.58 0.16 14.92
N LEU A 244 2.30 -0.13 14.65
CA LEU A 244 1.19 0.74 15.07
C LEU A 244 1.12 0.94 16.58
N ASN A 245 1.37 -0.09 17.38
CA ASN A 245 1.39 0.01 18.84
C ASN A 245 2.58 0.82 19.38
N ALA A 246 3.64 0.97 18.59
CA ALA A 246 4.81 1.78 18.94
C ALA A 246 4.66 3.26 18.53
N ILE A 247 3.61 3.61 17.77
CA ILE A 247 3.31 5.00 17.44
C ILE A 247 2.71 5.67 18.68
N PRO A 248 3.29 6.78 19.19
CA PRO A 248 2.80 7.46 20.37
C PRO A 248 1.34 7.94 20.23
N GLU A 249 0.53 7.81 21.29
CA GLU A 249 -0.89 8.19 21.30
C GLU A 249 -1.13 9.71 21.16
N ASP A 250 -0.13 10.53 21.50
CA ASP A 250 -0.13 12.00 21.38
C ASP A 250 -0.10 12.52 19.93
N ILE A 251 -0.19 11.62 18.96
CA ILE A 251 -0.59 11.95 17.59
C ILE A 251 -2.13 11.85 17.49
N THR A 252 -2.84 12.54 18.38
CA THR A 252 -4.28 12.76 18.25
C THR A 252 -4.50 13.84 17.19
N PHE A 253 -5.10 13.43 16.09
CA PHE A 253 -5.57 14.33 15.03
C PHE A 253 -6.94 14.88 15.45
N GLU A 254 -6.94 16.07 16.04
CA GLU A 254 -8.13 16.92 16.07
C GLU A 254 -8.46 17.45 14.66
#